data_AF-A0A5B7X6J8-F1
#
_entry.id   AF-A0A5B7X6J8-F1
#
_cell.length_a   1.000
_cell.length_b   1.000
_cell.length_c   1.000
_cell.angle_alpha   90.00
_cell.angle_beta   90.00
_cell.angle_gamma   90.00
#
_symmetry.space_group_name_H-M   'P 1'
#
loop_
_entity.id
_entity.type
_entity.pdbx_description
1 polymer ?
#
loop_
_entity_poly.entity_id
_entity_poly.type
_entity_poly.pdbx_seq_one_letter_code
_entity_poly.pdbx_strand_id
1 'polypeptide(L)'
;MEEKEINENLSVITSLGNFEYVMKEKTEVGGESNYHYRKIIKRFSSDLKYELEESDYLEEEVKDLKIFVRQLSNMMETTTVLFNYSYRQRRENKPLENNFNIAKLKLKEILDSLMEFGSIIKYYERQGEYLLALKMKHFCYDSYKRSLKVLEKKISIKIGKSTLAEDFATVQKQLKKSTSAKKIGLLKELESTGDSNVTPEKLELKKSEEYKTFTWFKVGLTFATGEAQKGYNNHQNYTRLASELGFKDTDRPYFSESFSAYSTDSKNIFAQPVKLDLLLKHCKENNIPLDPDFVKRLPNEMK
;
A
#
# COMPACT_ATOMS: atom_id res chain seq x y z
N MET A 1 -49.21 16.44 3.57
CA MET A 1 -48.42 16.23 2.34
C MET A 1 -47.25 17.22 2.24
N GLU A 2 -47.24 18.30 3.03
CA GLU A 2 -46.20 19.35 2.97
C GLU A 2 -44.95 19.11 3.85
N GLU A 3 -45.00 18.28 4.89
CA GLU A 3 -43.83 18.00 5.75
C GLU A 3 -42.76 17.10 5.11
N LYS A 4 -43.13 16.30 4.11
CA LYS A 4 -42.20 15.40 3.41
C LYS A 4 -41.33 16.17 2.40
N GLU A 5 -41.89 17.22 1.81
CA GLU A 5 -41.23 18.09 0.82
C GLU A 5 -40.28 19.12 1.49
N ILE A 6 -40.58 19.51 2.74
CA ILE A 6 -39.68 20.36 3.54
C ILE A 6 -38.45 19.56 4.04
N ASN A 7 -38.60 18.27 4.35
CA ASN A 7 -37.49 17.42 4.78
C ASN A 7 -36.54 17.02 3.64
N GLU A 8 -37.02 16.85 2.41
CA GLU A 8 -36.14 16.61 1.24
C GLU A 8 -35.32 17.86 0.89
N ASN A 9 -35.90 19.06 1.03
CA ASN A 9 -35.18 20.32 0.82
C ASN A 9 -34.18 20.66 1.95
N LEU A 10 -34.45 20.26 3.20
CA LEU A 10 -33.49 20.39 4.30
C LEU A 10 -32.28 19.43 4.16
N SER A 11 -32.44 18.28 3.51
CA SER A 11 -31.32 17.36 3.24
C SER A 11 -30.30 17.95 2.26
N VAL A 12 -30.75 18.80 1.33
CA VAL A 12 -29.90 19.56 0.40
C VAL A 12 -29.16 20.67 1.14
N ILE A 13 -29.82 21.33 2.10
CA ILE A 13 -29.25 22.38 2.95
C ILE A 13 -28.17 21.83 3.91
N THR A 14 -28.27 20.57 4.35
CA THR A 14 -27.23 19.93 5.19
C THR A 14 -25.95 19.53 4.44
N SER A 15 -25.91 19.59 3.11
CA SER A 15 -24.66 19.45 2.34
C SER A 15 -23.82 20.74 2.29
N LEU A 16 -24.44 21.88 2.62
CA LEU A 16 -23.84 23.23 2.59
C LEU A 16 -23.37 23.72 3.97
N GLY A 17 -23.99 23.24 5.06
CA GLY A 17 -23.73 23.73 6.43
C GLY A 17 -22.27 23.61 6.91
N ASN A 18 -21.47 22.69 6.34
CA ASN A 18 -20.05 22.55 6.66
C ASN A 18 -19.15 23.51 5.88
N PHE A 19 -19.55 23.91 4.67
CA PHE A 19 -18.80 24.92 3.90
C PHE A 19 -18.98 26.31 4.54
N GLU A 20 -20.18 26.67 4.98
CA GLU A 20 -20.44 27.95 5.64
C GLU A 20 -19.64 28.17 6.93
N TYR A 21 -19.39 27.10 7.71
CA TYR A 21 -18.54 27.16 8.91
C TYR A 21 -17.09 27.51 8.57
N VAL A 22 -16.55 26.94 7.49
CA VAL A 22 -15.20 27.25 6.96
C VAL A 22 -15.13 28.68 6.42
N MET A 23 -16.25 29.21 5.91
CA MET A 23 -16.33 30.58 5.41
C MET A 23 -16.39 31.63 6.52
N LYS A 24 -17.01 31.33 7.68
CA LYS A 24 -17.07 32.25 8.83
C LYS A 24 -15.70 32.59 9.43
N GLU A 25 -14.74 31.65 9.41
CA GLU A 25 -13.37 31.90 9.88
C GLU A 25 -12.59 32.89 8.97
N LYS A 26 -12.98 33.06 7.71
CA LYS A 26 -12.24 33.86 6.73
C LYS A 26 -12.82 35.25 6.47
N THR A 27 -14.04 35.54 6.92
CA THR A 27 -14.67 36.85 6.73
C THR A 27 -13.97 37.99 7.48
N GLU A 28 -13.06 37.69 8.40
CA GLU A 28 -12.36 38.72 9.17
C GLU A 28 -11.09 39.25 8.49
N VAL A 29 -10.52 38.57 7.48
CA VAL A 29 -9.22 38.96 6.90
C VAL A 29 -9.20 38.80 5.38
N GLY A 30 -9.50 39.89 4.66
CA GLY A 30 -8.98 40.22 3.32
C GLY A 30 -9.13 39.21 2.18
N GLY A 31 -10.04 39.49 1.25
CA GLY A 31 -10.38 38.62 0.12
C GLY A 31 -9.24 38.36 -0.87
N GLU A 32 -8.71 37.14 -0.89
CA GLU A 32 -7.88 36.64 -1.97
C GLU A 32 -8.73 36.31 -3.21
N SER A 33 -8.29 36.79 -4.38
CA SER A 33 -9.02 36.64 -5.65
C SER A 33 -8.78 35.26 -6.30
N ASN A 34 -9.70 34.82 -7.18
CA ASN A 34 -9.54 33.58 -7.97
C ASN A 34 -8.20 33.53 -8.73
N TYR A 35 -7.71 34.69 -9.18
CA TYR A 35 -6.40 34.82 -9.82
C TYR A 35 -5.25 34.38 -8.90
N HIS A 36 -5.31 34.73 -7.61
CA HIS A 36 -4.32 34.34 -6.62
C HIS A 36 -4.20 32.82 -6.49
N TYR A 37 -5.33 32.14 -6.27
CA TYR A 37 -5.35 30.67 -6.13
C TYR A 37 -4.89 29.96 -7.41
N ARG A 38 -5.30 30.45 -8.59
CA ARG A 38 -4.81 29.92 -9.88
C ARG A 38 -3.29 30.02 -10.01
N LYS A 39 -2.67 31.11 -9.55
CA LYS A 39 -1.21 31.28 -9.57
C LYS A 39 -0.51 30.26 -8.67
N ILE A 40 -1.06 30.00 -7.48
CA ILE A 40 -0.53 28.99 -6.56
C ILE A 40 -0.61 27.59 -7.18
N ILE A 41 -1.76 27.22 -7.76
CA ILE A 41 -1.95 25.92 -8.41
C ILE A 41 -0.99 25.76 -9.59
N LYS A 42 -0.90 26.77 -10.47
CA LYS A 42 0.01 26.73 -11.62
C LYS A 42 1.47 26.52 -11.19
N ARG A 43 1.92 27.23 -10.15
CA ARG A 43 3.27 27.05 -9.60
C ARG A 43 3.46 25.63 -9.06
N PHE A 44 2.52 25.11 -8.28
CA PHE A 44 2.58 23.74 -7.76
C PHE A 44 2.66 22.69 -8.88
N SER A 45 1.85 22.82 -9.93
CA SER A 45 1.90 21.93 -11.09
C SER A 45 3.25 22.00 -11.82
N SER A 46 3.84 23.20 -11.94
CA SER A 46 5.19 23.37 -12.48
C SER A 46 6.24 22.71 -11.62
N ASP A 47 6.18 22.88 -10.29
CA ASP A 47 7.12 22.27 -9.35
C ASP A 47 7.07 20.72 -9.44
N LEU A 48 5.87 20.13 -9.49
CA LEU A 48 5.71 18.67 -9.68
C LEU A 48 6.25 18.19 -11.03
N LYS A 49 6.07 18.99 -12.10
CA LYS A 49 6.58 18.65 -13.43
C LYS A 49 8.11 18.67 -13.45
N TYR A 50 8.71 19.67 -12.83
CA TYR A 50 10.16 19.79 -12.73
C TYR A 50 10.77 18.62 -11.95
N GLU A 51 10.21 18.26 -10.79
CA GLU A 51 10.65 17.08 -10.03
C GLU A 51 10.55 15.78 -10.82
N LEU A 52 9.57 15.66 -11.70
CA LEU A 52 9.41 14.49 -12.56
C LEU A 52 10.46 14.47 -13.68
N GLU A 53 10.81 15.64 -14.23
CA GLU A 53 11.83 15.79 -15.28
C GLU A 53 13.25 15.53 -14.76
N GLU A 54 13.51 15.82 -13.48
CA GLU A 54 14.80 15.57 -12.80
C GLU A 54 14.96 14.12 -12.28
N SER A 55 13.97 13.25 -12.52
CA SER A 55 14.02 11.86 -12.04
C SER A 55 14.59 10.93 -13.11
N ASP A 56 15.89 10.61 -12.99
CA ASP A 56 16.72 9.78 -13.91
C ASP A 56 16.19 8.36 -14.24
N TYR A 57 15.13 7.90 -13.58
CA TYR A 57 14.70 6.49 -13.61
C TYR A 57 13.39 6.23 -14.36
N LEU A 58 12.90 7.17 -15.17
CA LEU A 58 11.51 7.15 -15.63
C LEU A 58 11.31 7.41 -17.13
N GLU A 59 12.34 7.42 -17.97
CA GLU A 59 12.22 8.03 -19.31
C GLU A 59 11.06 7.46 -20.18
N GLU A 60 10.76 6.15 -20.13
CA GLU A 60 9.60 5.56 -20.82
C GLU A 60 8.35 5.44 -19.90
N GLU A 61 8.53 5.25 -18.59
CA GLU A 61 7.47 5.00 -17.60
C GLU A 61 6.91 6.30 -16.97
N VAL A 62 7.50 7.46 -17.32
CA VAL A 62 7.09 8.83 -16.96
C VAL A 62 5.66 9.12 -17.43
N LYS A 63 5.16 8.42 -18.46
CA LYS A 63 3.84 8.68 -19.04
C LYS A 63 2.72 8.59 -18.01
N ASP A 64 2.72 7.54 -17.19
CA ASP A 64 1.69 7.34 -16.18
C ASP A 64 1.85 8.38 -15.07
N LEU A 65 3.06 8.64 -14.58
CA LEU A 65 3.28 9.69 -13.58
C LEU A 65 2.87 11.09 -14.07
N LYS A 66 3.09 11.42 -15.35
CA LYS A 66 2.59 12.66 -15.98
C LYS A 66 1.06 12.72 -15.95
N ILE A 67 0.39 11.61 -16.23
CA ILE A 67 -1.08 11.52 -16.13
C ILE A 67 -1.51 11.78 -14.70
N PHE A 68 -0.88 11.14 -13.70
CA PHE A 68 -1.18 11.37 -12.28
C PHE A 68 -1.00 12.83 -11.85
N VAL A 69 0.13 13.46 -12.19
CA VAL A 69 0.41 14.88 -11.88
C VAL A 69 -0.62 15.80 -12.51
N ARG A 70 -1.02 15.53 -13.77
CA ARG A 70 -2.09 16.26 -14.45
C ARG A 70 -3.41 16.10 -13.71
N GLN A 71 -3.77 14.89 -13.30
CA GLN A 71 -5.01 14.64 -12.55
C GLN A 71 -5.04 15.34 -11.20
N LEU A 72 -3.92 15.35 -10.45
CA LEU A 72 -3.82 16.12 -9.20
C LEU A 72 -4.02 17.62 -9.43
N SER A 73 -3.45 18.16 -10.51
CA SER A 73 -3.60 19.58 -10.87
C SER A 73 -5.06 19.92 -11.18
N ASN A 74 -5.72 19.08 -12.00
CA ASN A 74 -7.14 19.22 -12.34
C ASN A 74 -8.04 19.12 -11.10
N MET A 75 -7.71 18.21 -10.17
CA MET A 75 -8.42 18.05 -8.91
C MET A 75 -8.40 19.37 -8.13
N MET A 76 -7.20 19.95 -7.96
CA MET A 76 -7.03 21.21 -7.22
C MET A 76 -7.76 22.39 -7.87
N GLU A 77 -7.73 22.50 -9.19
CA GLU A 77 -8.46 23.53 -9.93
C GLU A 77 -9.98 23.36 -9.75
N THR A 78 -10.48 22.13 -9.88
CA THR A 78 -11.91 21.84 -9.73
C THR A 78 -12.40 22.10 -8.31
N THR A 79 -11.64 21.71 -7.28
CA THR A 79 -11.94 22.02 -5.88
C THR A 79 -11.98 23.54 -5.64
N THR A 80 -11.05 24.27 -6.23
CA THR A 80 -11.00 25.75 -6.14
C THR A 80 -12.21 26.40 -6.82
N VAL A 81 -12.65 25.85 -7.95
CA VAL A 81 -13.85 26.31 -8.66
C VAL A 81 -15.10 26.08 -7.81
N LEU A 82 -15.28 24.88 -7.25
CA LEU A 82 -16.38 24.57 -6.31
C LEU A 82 -16.42 25.56 -5.15
N PHE A 83 -15.27 25.81 -4.52
CA PHE A 83 -15.15 26.75 -3.40
C PHE A 83 -15.51 28.18 -3.82
N ASN A 84 -15.00 28.66 -4.96
CA ASN A 84 -15.32 30.00 -5.47
C ASN A 84 -16.80 30.16 -5.80
N TYR A 85 -17.45 29.12 -6.34
CA TYR A 85 -18.89 29.13 -6.59
C TYR A 85 -19.67 29.24 -5.28
N SER A 86 -19.30 28.46 -4.25
CA SER A 86 -19.90 28.57 -2.92
C SER A 86 -19.68 29.94 -2.27
N TYR A 87 -18.48 30.54 -2.41
CA TYR A 87 -18.19 31.86 -1.84
C TYR A 87 -19.01 32.99 -2.45
N ARG A 88 -19.20 32.99 -3.78
CA ARG A 88 -19.90 34.06 -4.49
C ARG A 88 -21.40 34.14 -4.17
N GLN A 89 -21.96 33.18 -3.44
CA GLN A 89 -23.40 32.92 -3.41
C GLN A 89 -24.02 32.97 -2.02
N ARG A 90 -23.92 34.14 -1.37
CA ARG A 90 -24.93 34.58 -0.39
C ARG A 90 -26.27 34.98 -1.03
N ARG A 91 -26.48 34.78 -2.33
CA ARG A 91 -27.73 35.15 -3.04
C ARG A 91 -28.11 34.10 -4.09
N GLU A 92 -29.27 33.49 -3.86
CA GLU A 92 -29.94 32.42 -4.59
C GLU A 92 -29.87 32.55 -6.13
N ASN A 93 -29.26 31.56 -6.82
CA ASN A 93 -29.42 31.45 -8.28
C ASN A 93 -29.26 30.01 -8.79
N LYS A 94 -30.33 29.42 -9.36
CA LYS A 94 -30.39 28.05 -9.91
C LYS A 94 -29.28 27.66 -10.91
N PRO A 95 -28.77 28.53 -11.80
CA PRO A 95 -27.65 28.21 -12.70
C PRO A 95 -26.35 27.87 -11.96
N LEU A 96 -26.21 28.26 -10.70
CA LEU A 96 -25.06 27.91 -9.87
C LEU A 96 -25.06 26.43 -9.49
N GLU A 97 -26.22 25.91 -9.08
CA GLU A 97 -26.37 24.52 -8.64
C GLU A 97 -25.93 23.55 -9.73
N ASN A 98 -26.30 23.84 -10.99
CA ASN A 98 -25.82 23.09 -12.15
C ASN A 98 -24.29 23.14 -12.30
N ASN A 99 -23.68 24.32 -12.19
CA ASN A 99 -22.22 24.46 -12.28
C ASN A 99 -21.49 23.74 -11.13
N PHE A 100 -22.06 23.79 -9.93
CA PHE A 100 -21.55 23.08 -8.76
C PHE A 100 -21.62 21.56 -8.98
N ASN A 101 -22.76 21.04 -9.44
CA ASN A 101 -22.94 19.62 -9.72
C ASN A 101 -21.99 19.13 -10.82
N ILE A 102 -21.79 19.92 -11.89
CA ILE A 102 -20.82 19.62 -12.95
C ILE A 102 -19.39 19.54 -12.38
N ALA A 103 -19.00 20.50 -11.55
CA ALA A 103 -17.67 20.49 -10.96
C ALA A 103 -17.48 19.34 -9.95
N LYS A 104 -18.52 18.97 -9.19
CA LYS A 104 -18.50 17.80 -8.30
C LYS A 104 -18.33 16.50 -9.08
N LEU A 105 -19.06 16.35 -10.19
CA LEU A 105 -18.94 15.18 -11.07
C LEU A 105 -17.52 15.04 -11.63
N LYS A 106 -16.95 16.12 -12.16
CA LYS A 106 -15.56 16.14 -12.64
C LYS A 106 -14.56 15.77 -11.55
N LEU A 107 -14.76 16.26 -10.34
CA LEU A 107 -13.88 15.92 -9.22
C LEU A 107 -13.93 14.43 -8.91
N LYS A 108 -15.12 13.83 -8.93
CA LYS A 108 -15.29 12.38 -8.75
C LYS A 108 -14.57 11.59 -9.84
N GLU A 109 -14.76 11.94 -11.11
CA GLU A 109 -14.06 11.28 -12.24
C GLU A 109 -12.53 11.33 -12.08
N ILE A 110 -12.00 12.46 -11.59
CA ILE A 110 -10.57 12.61 -11.32
C ILE A 110 -10.14 11.72 -10.16
N LEU A 111 -10.91 11.66 -9.06
CA LEU A 111 -10.62 10.78 -7.93
C LEU A 111 -10.66 9.30 -8.32
N ASP A 112 -11.64 8.90 -9.13
CA ASP A 112 -11.74 7.55 -9.69
C ASP A 112 -10.52 7.21 -10.55
N SER A 113 -10.10 8.14 -11.42
CA SER A 113 -8.86 8.01 -12.21
C SER A 113 -7.61 7.88 -11.34
N LEU A 114 -7.54 8.63 -10.22
CA LEU A 114 -6.44 8.52 -9.26
C LEU A 114 -6.47 7.19 -8.49
N MET A 115 -7.63 6.54 -8.33
CA MET A 115 -7.71 5.19 -7.78
C MET A 115 -7.22 4.13 -8.77
N GLU A 116 -7.49 4.30 -10.07
CA GLU A 116 -6.99 3.42 -11.14
C GLU A 116 -5.46 3.38 -11.22
N PHE A 117 -4.78 4.45 -10.78
CA PHE A 117 -3.31 4.44 -10.62
C PHE A 117 -2.80 3.33 -9.71
N GLY A 118 -3.59 2.93 -8.72
CA GLY A 118 -3.27 1.77 -7.89
C GLY A 118 -3.17 0.47 -8.69
N SER A 119 -3.92 0.35 -9.79
CA SER A 119 -3.86 -0.80 -10.71
C SER A 119 -2.62 -0.77 -11.59
N ILE A 120 -2.19 0.41 -12.06
CA ILE A 120 -0.94 0.59 -12.82
C ILE A 120 0.26 0.18 -11.98
N ILE A 121 0.30 0.66 -10.73
CA ILE A 121 1.35 0.28 -9.78
C ILE A 121 1.38 -1.24 -9.54
N LYS A 122 0.21 -1.88 -9.40
CA LYS A 122 0.11 -3.35 -9.27
C LYS A 122 0.53 -4.08 -10.54
N TYR A 123 0.32 -3.50 -11.71
CA TYR A 123 0.78 -4.05 -12.97
C TYR A 123 2.30 -4.16 -12.98
N TYR A 124 3.02 -3.07 -12.65
CA TYR A 124 4.48 -3.10 -12.54
C TYR A 124 4.99 -4.05 -11.45
N GLU A 125 4.29 -4.16 -10.30
CA GLU A 125 4.60 -5.21 -9.30
C GLU A 125 4.49 -6.63 -9.90
N ARG A 126 3.49 -6.91 -10.74
CA ARG A 126 3.32 -8.22 -11.39
C ARG A 126 4.35 -8.50 -12.47
N GLN A 127 4.84 -7.47 -13.16
CA GLN A 127 5.90 -7.61 -14.17
C GLN A 127 7.30 -7.81 -13.56
N GLY A 128 7.43 -7.75 -12.23
CA GLY A 128 8.72 -7.88 -11.56
C GLY A 128 9.46 -6.55 -11.35
N GLU A 129 8.87 -5.42 -11.76
CA GLU A 129 9.46 -4.09 -11.67
C GLU A 129 9.17 -3.40 -10.33
N TYR A 130 9.53 -4.08 -9.25
CA TYR A 130 9.17 -3.66 -7.90
C TYR A 130 9.79 -2.34 -7.47
N LEU A 131 11.03 -2.07 -7.87
CA LEU A 131 11.71 -0.82 -7.53
C LEU A 131 11.01 0.38 -8.16
N LEU A 132 10.66 0.27 -9.45
CA LEU A 132 9.88 1.28 -10.16
C LEU A 132 8.51 1.48 -9.50
N ALA A 133 7.76 0.39 -9.29
CA ALA A 133 6.46 0.45 -8.65
C ALA A 133 6.53 1.12 -7.27
N LEU A 134 7.61 0.89 -6.52
CA LEU A 134 7.83 1.46 -5.21
C LEU A 134 8.21 2.95 -5.26
N LYS A 135 9.05 3.36 -6.22
CA LYS A 135 9.33 4.78 -6.50
C LYS A 135 8.06 5.54 -6.90
N MET A 136 7.26 4.97 -7.81
CA MET A 136 5.96 5.52 -8.21
C MET A 136 5.02 5.67 -7.01
N LYS A 137 4.91 4.64 -6.16
CA LYS A 137 4.11 4.69 -4.92
C LYS A 137 4.53 5.83 -4.01
N HIS A 138 5.84 6.02 -3.82
CA HIS A 138 6.39 7.07 -2.97
C HIS A 138 6.06 8.46 -3.55
N PHE A 139 6.39 8.67 -4.83
CA PHE A 139 6.09 9.92 -5.52
C PHE A 139 4.61 10.26 -5.49
N CYS A 140 3.72 9.32 -5.82
CA CYS A 140 2.28 9.54 -5.82
C CYS A 140 1.76 9.92 -4.43
N TYR A 141 2.23 9.22 -3.39
CA TYR A 141 1.83 9.50 -2.02
C TYR A 141 2.26 10.90 -1.54
N ASP A 142 3.52 11.26 -1.79
CA ASP A 142 4.07 12.55 -1.39
C ASP A 142 3.45 13.69 -2.17
N SER A 143 3.29 13.53 -3.48
CA SER A 143 2.62 14.51 -4.34
C SER A 143 1.15 14.71 -3.91
N TYR A 144 0.41 13.63 -3.63
CA TYR A 144 -0.95 13.75 -3.10
C TYR A 144 -0.99 14.48 -1.75
N LYS A 145 -0.13 14.11 -0.80
CA LYS A 145 -0.02 14.80 0.50
C LYS A 145 0.30 16.28 0.35
N ARG A 146 1.21 16.63 -0.56
CA ARG A 146 1.54 18.03 -0.85
C ARG A 146 0.34 18.76 -1.44
N SER A 147 -0.41 18.15 -2.36
CA SER A 147 -1.66 18.72 -2.86
C SER A 147 -2.66 19.00 -1.74
N LEU A 148 -2.85 18.06 -0.80
CA LEU A 148 -3.72 18.28 0.36
C LEU A 148 -3.23 19.46 1.20
N LYS A 149 -1.94 19.54 1.49
CA LYS A 149 -1.35 20.67 2.23
C LYS A 149 -1.52 22.00 1.49
N VAL A 150 -1.41 22.02 0.16
CA VAL A 150 -1.65 23.24 -0.62
C VAL A 150 -3.11 23.65 -0.52
N LEU A 151 -4.04 22.70 -0.66
CA LEU A 151 -5.47 22.95 -0.46
C LEU A 151 -5.74 23.48 0.95
N GLU A 152 -5.28 22.79 2.00
CA GLU A 152 -5.56 23.14 3.40
C GLU A 152 -4.87 24.40 3.90
N LYS A 153 -3.61 24.63 3.53
CA LYS A 153 -2.82 25.74 4.06
C LYS A 153 -2.82 26.95 3.14
N LYS A 154 -2.56 26.75 1.84
CA LYS A 154 -2.34 27.86 0.89
C LYS A 154 -3.63 28.34 0.25
N ILE A 155 -4.57 27.44 -0.03
CA ILE A 155 -5.90 27.78 -0.58
C ILE A 155 -6.94 27.86 0.57
N SER A 156 -6.54 27.41 1.76
CA SER A 156 -7.33 27.39 3.00
C SER A 156 -8.65 26.62 2.92
N ILE A 157 -8.59 25.46 2.27
CA ILE A 157 -9.68 24.50 2.13
C ILE A 157 -9.48 23.39 3.14
N LYS A 158 -10.27 23.35 4.22
CA LYS A 158 -10.20 22.29 5.24
C LYS A 158 -10.87 21.00 4.72
N ILE A 159 -10.11 20.15 4.02
CA ILE A 159 -10.62 18.93 3.37
C ILE A 159 -11.31 17.99 4.36
N GLY A 160 -10.72 17.79 5.55
CA GLY A 160 -11.28 16.89 6.59
C GLY A 160 -12.64 17.30 7.14
N LYS A 161 -13.13 18.51 6.84
CA LYS A 161 -14.48 18.98 7.19
C LYS A 161 -15.40 19.14 5.98
N SER A 162 -14.94 18.76 4.79
CA SER A 162 -15.72 18.88 3.56
C SER A 162 -16.60 17.65 3.33
N THR A 163 -17.61 17.76 2.47
CA THR A 163 -18.43 16.63 1.99
C THR A 163 -17.64 15.61 1.17
N LEU A 164 -16.40 15.93 0.81
CA LEU A 164 -15.48 15.08 0.06
C LEU A 164 -14.47 14.38 0.98
N ALA A 165 -14.55 14.60 2.29
CA ALA A 165 -13.58 14.08 3.25
C ALA A 165 -13.41 12.55 3.15
N GLU A 166 -14.52 11.82 2.98
CA GLU A 166 -14.50 10.36 2.85
C GLU A 166 -13.86 9.90 1.53
N ASP A 167 -14.14 10.57 0.42
CA ASP A 167 -13.54 10.26 -0.88
C ASP A 167 -12.02 10.48 -0.84
N PHE A 168 -11.59 11.64 -0.29
CA PHE A 168 -10.17 11.94 -0.09
C PHE A 168 -9.50 10.97 0.88
N ALA A 169 -10.17 10.60 1.97
CA ALA A 169 -9.67 9.59 2.92
C ALA A 169 -9.53 8.21 2.25
N THR A 170 -10.45 7.85 1.36
CA THR A 170 -10.41 6.59 0.61
C THR A 170 -9.22 6.54 -0.33
N VAL A 171 -9.01 7.58 -1.15
CA VAL A 171 -7.82 7.70 -2.02
C VAL A 171 -6.54 7.66 -1.18
N GLN A 172 -6.49 8.42 -0.08
CA GLN A 172 -5.32 8.41 0.81
C GLN A 172 -5.07 7.03 1.42
N LYS A 173 -6.12 6.31 1.84
CA LYS A 173 -6.01 4.96 2.41
C LYS A 173 -5.51 3.97 1.38
N GLN A 174 -5.96 4.05 0.13
CA GLN A 174 -5.48 3.19 -0.95
C GLN A 174 -4.00 3.47 -1.28
N LEU A 175 -3.61 4.75 -1.38
CA LEU A 175 -2.21 5.16 -1.55
C LEU A 175 -1.34 4.76 -0.34
N LYS A 176 -1.86 4.81 0.89
CA LYS A 176 -1.12 4.32 2.08
C LYS A 176 -0.97 2.80 2.08
N LYS A 177 -2.01 2.06 1.69
CA LYS A 177 -1.94 0.59 1.58
C LYS A 177 -0.92 0.16 0.55
N SER A 178 -0.75 0.94 -0.52
CA SER A 178 0.28 0.67 -1.51
C SER A 178 1.68 1.01 -0.98
N THR A 179 1.82 2.05 -0.16
CA THR A 179 3.10 2.58 0.37
C THR A 179 3.27 2.33 1.89
N SER A 180 3.69 1.13 2.31
CA SER A 180 3.98 0.89 3.74
C SER A 180 5.29 1.54 4.18
N ALA A 181 5.35 2.07 5.41
CA ALA A 181 6.55 2.73 5.96
C ALA A 181 7.80 1.82 5.93
N LYS A 182 7.59 0.50 6.09
CA LYS A 182 8.63 -0.52 5.99
C LYS A 182 9.21 -0.62 4.57
N LYS A 183 8.38 -0.45 3.52
CA LYS A 183 8.82 -0.38 2.12
C LYS A 183 9.55 0.93 1.80
N ILE A 184 9.22 2.03 2.46
CA ILE A 184 9.94 3.32 2.31
C ILE A 184 11.35 3.25 2.93
N GLY A 185 11.50 2.60 4.09
CA GLY A 185 12.83 2.34 4.68
C GLY A 185 13.73 1.51 3.75
N LEU A 186 13.14 0.54 3.05
CA LEU A 186 13.81 -0.29 2.04
C LEU A 186 14.27 0.51 0.81
N LEU A 187 13.48 1.47 0.33
CA LEU A 187 13.92 2.39 -0.74
C LEU A 187 15.20 3.14 -0.36
N LYS A 188 15.23 3.69 0.86
CA LYS A 188 16.39 4.46 1.33
C LYS A 188 17.65 3.61 1.47
N GLU A 189 17.52 2.36 1.90
CA GLU A 189 18.64 1.42 1.90
C GLU A 189 19.08 1.06 0.47
N LEU A 190 18.15 0.80 -0.45
CA LEU A 190 18.46 0.44 -1.83
C LEU A 190 19.15 1.58 -2.59
N GLU A 191 18.66 2.81 -2.43
CA GLU A 191 19.28 4.03 -2.99
C GLU A 191 20.70 4.25 -2.46
N SER A 192 20.97 3.88 -1.20
CA SER A 192 22.31 3.97 -0.61
C SER A 192 23.28 2.89 -1.12
N THR A 193 22.77 1.77 -1.62
CA THR A 193 23.59 0.63 -2.07
C THR A 193 23.94 0.64 -3.57
N GLY A 194 23.25 1.43 -4.38
CA GLY A 194 23.56 1.60 -5.82
C GLY A 194 23.37 0.36 -6.71
N ASP A 195 22.88 -0.76 -6.17
CA ASP A 195 22.70 -2.01 -6.91
C ASP A 195 21.29 -2.08 -7.53
N SER A 196 21.22 -1.90 -8.85
CA SER A 196 19.98 -1.93 -9.64
C SER A 196 19.43 -3.34 -9.89
N ASN A 197 20.18 -4.41 -9.54
CA ASN A 197 19.81 -5.81 -9.80
C ASN A 197 19.24 -6.55 -8.58
N VAL A 198 18.65 -5.84 -7.62
CA VAL A 198 18.04 -6.47 -6.45
C VAL A 198 16.61 -6.93 -6.76
N THR A 199 16.45 -8.22 -7.07
CA THR A 199 15.14 -8.89 -7.13
C THR A 199 14.55 -9.10 -5.72
N PRO A 200 13.22 -9.21 -5.57
CA PRO A 200 12.58 -9.48 -4.27
C PRO A 200 13.08 -10.75 -3.58
N GLU A 201 13.53 -11.74 -4.36
CA GLU A 201 14.17 -12.97 -3.87
C GLU A 201 15.46 -12.69 -3.08
N LYS A 202 16.22 -11.67 -3.50
CA LYS A 202 17.41 -11.18 -2.80
C LYS A 202 17.05 -10.30 -1.59
N LEU A 203 15.83 -9.77 -1.53
CA LEU A 203 15.29 -8.95 -0.44
C LEU A 203 14.56 -9.75 0.66
N GLU A 204 14.00 -10.93 0.35
CA GLU A 204 13.55 -11.87 1.39
C GLU A 204 14.71 -12.42 2.22
N LEU A 205 15.94 -12.34 1.70
CA LEU A 205 17.15 -12.75 2.41
C LEU A 205 17.60 -11.79 3.51
N LYS A 206 17.15 -10.52 3.50
CA LYS A 206 17.36 -9.57 4.61
C LYS A 206 16.30 -9.69 5.71
N LYS A 207 15.44 -10.70 5.62
CA LYS A 207 14.64 -11.28 6.72
C LYS A 207 15.50 -12.34 7.45
N SER A 208 16.81 -12.12 7.55
CA SER A 208 17.82 -13.17 7.39
C SER A 208 17.82 -14.27 8.44
N GLU A 209 17.15 -14.10 9.59
CA GLU A 209 17.00 -15.17 10.58
C GLU A 209 15.62 -15.27 11.27
N GLU A 210 14.65 -14.37 11.01
CA GLU A 210 13.36 -14.42 11.73
C GLU A 210 12.62 -15.73 11.44
N TYR A 211 12.77 -16.27 10.23
CA TYR A 211 12.19 -17.56 9.88
C TYR A 211 12.70 -18.71 10.75
N LYS A 212 13.92 -18.60 11.31
CA LYS A 212 14.50 -19.60 12.22
C LYS A 212 13.75 -19.71 13.54
N THR A 213 12.94 -18.69 13.88
CA THR A 213 12.12 -18.70 15.10
C THR A 213 10.83 -19.51 14.95
N PHE A 214 10.35 -19.75 13.72
CA PHE A 214 9.10 -20.47 13.48
C PHE A 214 9.22 -21.96 13.80
N THR A 215 8.13 -22.53 14.33
CA THR A 215 8.03 -23.96 14.64
C THR A 215 8.39 -24.84 13.44
N TRP A 216 7.87 -24.53 12.25
CA TRP A 216 8.13 -25.35 11.05
C TRP A 216 9.61 -25.46 10.72
N PHE A 217 10.39 -24.39 10.96
CA PHE A 217 11.81 -24.36 10.64
C PHE A 217 12.60 -25.19 11.64
N LYS A 218 12.34 -24.99 12.94
CA LYS A 218 12.96 -25.76 14.02
C LYS A 218 12.66 -27.25 13.87
N VAL A 219 11.41 -27.61 13.60
CA VAL A 219 11.02 -29.00 13.31
C VAL A 219 11.71 -29.49 12.03
N GLY A 220 11.72 -28.69 10.96
CA GLY A 220 12.43 -29.01 9.73
C GLY A 220 13.90 -29.35 9.96
N LEU A 221 14.58 -28.61 10.84
CA LEU A 221 15.98 -28.86 11.19
C LEU A 221 16.17 -30.21 11.91
N THR A 222 15.24 -30.63 12.77
CA THR A 222 15.28 -31.96 13.41
C THR A 222 15.11 -33.09 12.40
N PHE A 223 14.32 -32.88 11.34
CA PHE A 223 14.23 -33.83 10.24
C PHE A 223 15.50 -33.83 9.38
N ALA A 224 16.04 -32.65 9.07
CA ALA A 224 17.25 -32.50 8.27
C ALA A 224 18.47 -33.14 8.92
N THR A 225 18.55 -33.15 10.26
CA THR A 225 19.65 -33.75 11.04
C THR A 225 19.40 -35.21 11.46
N GLY A 226 18.21 -35.75 11.18
CA GLY A 226 17.84 -37.13 11.53
C GLY A 226 17.36 -37.33 12.97
N GLU A 227 17.30 -36.26 13.78
CA GLU A 227 16.84 -36.32 15.18
C GLU A 227 15.38 -36.75 15.29
N ALA A 228 14.52 -36.26 14.40
CA ALA A 228 13.10 -36.62 14.39
C ALA A 228 12.90 -38.12 14.11
N GLN A 229 13.66 -38.67 13.16
CA GLN A 229 13.62 -40.08 12.76
C GLN A 229 14.10 -40.98 13.91
N LYS A 230 15.21 -40.62 14.56
CA LYS A 230 15.76 -41.34 15.73
C LYS A 230 14.77 -41.35 16.88
N GLY A 231 14.21 -40.18 17.23
CA GLY A 231 13.24 -40.06 18.32
C GLY A 231 11.95 -40.84 18.04
N TYR A 232 11.43 -40.77 16.81
CA TYR A 232 10.21 -41.48 16.47
C TYR A 232 10.38 -43.00 16.56
N ASN A 233 11.52 -43.53 16.12
CA ASN A 233 11.78 -44.98 16.16
C ASN A 233 11.81 -45.54 17.60
N ASN A 234 12.15 -44.72 18.59
CA ASN A 234 12.21 -45.15 19.99
C ASN A 234 10.83 -45.19 20.68
N HIS A 235 9.87 -44.40 20.22
CA HIS A 235 8.63 -44.14 20.97
C HIS A 235 7.34 -44.31 20.16
N GLN A 236 7.41 -44.27 18.83
CA GLN A 236 6.27 -44.34 17.89
C GLN A 236 5.08 -43.47 18.30
N ASN A 237 5.34 -42.31 18.91
CA ASN A 237 4.33 -41.38 19.40
C ASN A 237 4.78 -39.94 19.16
N TYR A 238 4.04 -39.21 18.33
CA TYR A 238 4.42 -37.85 17.91
C TYR A 238 4.33 -36.81 19.01
N THR A 239 3.43 -36.97 20.00
CA THR A 239 3.33 -36.04 21.14
C THR A 239 4.56 -36.19 22.02
N ARG A 240 4.95 -37.43 22.29
CA ARG A 240 6.16 -37.75 23.04
C ARG A 240 7.42 -37.29 22.31
N LEU A 241 7.51 -37.51 21.00
CA LEU A 241 8.59 -37.01 20.16
C LEU A 241 8.73 -35.48 20.26
N ALA A 242 7.63 -34.75 20.12
CA ALA A 242 7.64 -33.29 20.23
C ALA A 242 8.16 -32.84 21.61
N SER A 243 7.66 -33.46 22.68
CA SER A 243 8.10 -33.15 24.04
C SER A 243 9.60 -33.44 24.26
N GLU A 244 10.10 -34.58 23.80
CA GLU A 244 11.51 -34.98 23.97
C GLU A 244 12.48 -34.09 23.18
N LEU A 245 12.06 -33.58 22.03
CA LEU A 245 12.81 -32.59 21.24
C LEU A 245 12.59 -31.14 21.74
N GLY A 246 11.90 -30.94 22.85
CA GLY A 246 11.70 -29.63 23.49
C GLY A 246 10.64 -28.74 22.84
N PHE A 247 9.72 -29.33 22.07
CA PHE A 247 8.57 -28.64 21.46
C PHE A 247 7.32 -28.75 22.33
N LYS A 248 6.33 -27.89 22.07
CA LYS A 248 5.03 -27.95 22.76
C LYS A 248 4.16 -29.05 22.15
N ASP A 249 3.22 -29.57 22.91
CA ASP A 249 2.22 -30.53 22.39
C ASP A 249 1.44 -29.97 21.19
N THR A 250 1.22 -28.64 21.14
CA THR A 250 0.58 -27.96 20.01
C THR A 250 1.40 -28.01 18.72
N ASP A 251 2.70 -28.30 18.79
CA ASP A 251 3.60 -28.42 17.65
C ASP A 251 3.63 -29.85 17.08
N ARG A 252 3.06 -30.84 17.78
CA ARG A 252 2.94 -32.24 17.35
C ARG A 252 2.45 -32.41 15.89
N PRO A 253 1.48 -31.63 15.38
CA PRO A 253 1.06 -31.76 13.98
C PRO A 253 2.18 -31.56 12.96
N TYR A 254 3.18 -30.70 13.23
CA TYR A 254 4.32 -30.54 12.32
C TYR A 254 5.11 -31.83 12.14
N PHE A 255 5.25 -32.63 13.20
CA PHE A 255 5.88 -33.93 13.11
C PHE A 255 5.00 -34.94 12.37
N SER A 256 3.75 -35.13 12.80
CA SER A 256 2.89 -36.15 12.20
C SER A 256 2.59 -35.90 10.72
N GLU A 257 2.34 -34.65 10.35
CA GLU A 257 2.14 -34.28 8.94
C GLU A 257 3.42 -34.49 8.13
N SER A 258 4.60 -34.18 8.72
CA SER A 258 5.88 -34.34 8.03
C SER A 258 6.37 -35.78 7.97
N PHE A 259 5.88 -36.71 8.79
CA PHE A 259 6.13 -38.15 8.59
C PHE A 259 5.20 -38.75 7.53
N SER A 260 4.03 -38.14 7.28
CA SER A 260 3.12 -38.57 6.22
C SER A 260 3.65 -38.18 4.84
N ALA A 261 3.79 -39.17 3.94
CA ALA A 261 4.32 -38.94 2.59
C ALA A 261 3.36 -38.16 1.66
N TYR A 262 2.07 -38.05 2.01
CA TYR A 262 1.02 -37.55 1.11
C TYR A 262 0.31 -36.29 1.62
N SER A 263 0.71 -35.75 2.78
CA SER A 263 0.03 -34.57 3.32
C SER A 263 0.40 -33.32 2.54
N THR A 264 -0.61 -32.59 2.07
CA THR A 264 -0.46 -31.24 1.50
C THR A 264 -0.64 -30.14 2.55
N ASP A 265 -0.79 -30.49 3.84
CA ASP A 265 -0.96 -29.51 4.90
C ASP A 265 0.28 -28.60 4.98
N SER A 266 0.03 -27.31 5.20
CA SER A 266 1.04 -26.28 5.46
C SER A 266 2.06 -26.63 6.56
N LYS A 267 1.76 -27.59 7.44
CA LYS A 267 2.61 -28.09 8.53
C LYS A 267 3.55 -29.22 8.10
N ASN A 268 3.31 -29.86 6.96
CA ASN A 268 4.26 -30.78 6.36
C ASN A 268 5.44 -29.98 5.77
N ILE A 269 6.65 -30.20 6.29
CA ILE A 269 7.85 -29.49 5.84
C ILE A 269 8.21 -29.81 4.37
N PHE A 270 7.82 -30.98 3.87
CA PHE A 270 8.12 -31.43 2.51
C PHE A 270 7.10 -30.94 1.47
N ALA A 271 5.92 -30.49 1.91
CA ALA A 271 4.86 -30.02 1.02
C ALA A 271 5.02 -28.54 0.61
N GLN A 272 6.03 -27.85 1.12
CA GLN A 272 6.18 -26.40 1.00
C GLN A 272 7.57 -26.06 0.44
N PRO A 273 7.73 -25.99 -0.90
CA PRO A 273 9.02 -25.79 -1.56
C PRO A 273 9.84 -24.63 -1.00
N VAL A 274 9.21 -23.47 -0.82
CA VAL A 274 9.85 -22.25 -0.28
C VAL A 274 10.43 -22.47 1.13
N LYS A 275 9.74 -23.23 1.99
CA LYS A 275 10.22 -23.54 3.34
C LYS A 275 11.43 -24.48 3.30
N LEU A 276 11.38 -25.44 2.38
CA LEU A 276 12.41 -26.44 2.20
C LEU A 276 13.70 -25.81 1.66
N ASP A 277 13.59 -24.90 0.70
CA ASP A 277 14.73 -24.12 0.18
C ASP A 277 15.42 -23.30 1.26
N LEU A 278 14.65 -22.61 2.12
CA LEU A 278 15.20 -21.85 3.25
C LEU A 278 15.94 -22.77 4.25
N LEU A 279 15.39 -23.96 4.51
CA LEU A 279 16.00 -24.95 5.40
C LEU A 279 17.30 -25.53 4.82
N LEU A 280 17.27 -25.93 3.53
CA LEU A 280 18.45 -26.46 2.83
C LEU A 280 19.56 -25.42 2.73
N LYS A 281 19.19 -24.18 2.40
CA LYS A 281 20.12 -23.05 2.39
C LYS A 281 20.78 -22.86 3.75
N HIS A 282 20.00 -22.87 4.83
CA HIS A 282 20.53 -22.76 6.19
C HIS A 282 21.51 -23.88 6.53
N CYS A 283 21.15 -25.14 6.22
CA CYS A 283 22.02 -26.29 6.49
C CYS A 283 23.34 -26.16 5.71
N LYS A 284 23.28 -25.75 4.44
CA LYS A 284 24.47 -25.52 3.60
C LYS A 284 25.36 -24.40 4.15
N GLU A 285 24.79 -23.25 4.49
CA GLU A 285 25.52 -22.10 5.02
C GLU A 285 26.21 -22.39 6.37
N ASN A 286 25.63 -23.30 7.17
CA ASN A 286 26.13 -23.65 8.50
C ASN A 286 26.87 -25.01 8.53
N ASN A 287 27.14 -25.60 7.37
CA ASN A 287 27.80 -26.91 7.23
C ASN A 287 27.13 -28.02 8.05
N ILE A 288 25.80 -28.01 8.12
CA ILE A 288 24.99 -29.03 8.80
C ILE A 288 24.82 -30.20 7.83
N PRO A 289 25.31 -31.41 8.16
CA PRO A 289 25.14 -32.58 7.31
C PRO A 289 23.67 -33.00 7.29
N LEU A 290 23.17 -33.26 6.08
CA LEU A 290 21.79 -33.73 5.88
C LEU A 290 21.69 -35.24 6.08
N ASP A 291 20.68 -35.66 6.82
CA ASP A 291 20.35 -37.07 7.04
C ASP A 291 19.92 -37.74 5.72
N PRO A 292 20.40 -38.97 5.41
CA PRO A 292 20.06 -39.65 4.17
C PRO A 292 18.56 -39.88 3.96
N ASP A 293 17.79 -40.11 5.03
CA ASP A 293 16.34 -40.32 4.91
C ASP A 293 15.61 -39.00 4.67
N PHE A 294 16.14 -37.88 5.15
CA PHE A 294 15.67 -36.55 4.76
C PHE A 294 15.89 -36.30 3.26
N VAL A 295 17.10 -36.56 2.75
CA VAL A 295 17.45 -36.34 1.33
C VAL A 295 16.58 -37.18 0.39
N LYS A 296 16.30 -38.45 0.75
CA LYS A 296 15.43 -39.33 -0.05
C LYS A 296 14.03 -38.74 -0.27
N ARG A 297 13.54 -37.94 0.69
CA ARG A 297 12.19 -37.37 0.71
C ARG A 297 12.08 -35.98 0.09
N LEU A 298 13.21 -35.37 -0.29
CA LEU A 298 13.19 -34.12 -1.04
C LEU A 298 12.46 -34.31 -2.38
N PRO A 299 11.74 -33.29 -2.87
CA PRO A 299 11.24 -33.26 -4.25
C PRO A 299 12.40 -33.48 -5.24
N ASN A 300 12.13 -34.13 -6.37
CA ASN A 300 13.19 -34.47 -7.36
C ASN A 300 13.93 -33.24 -7.89
N GLU A 301 13.28 -32.08 -7.91
CA GLU A 301 13.86 -30.80 -8.34
C GLU A 301 14.90 -30.24 -7.35
N MET A 302 14.95 -30.78 -6.12
CA MET A 302 15.78 -30.30 -5.01
C MET A 302 16.84 -31.32 -4.54
N LYS A 303 16.96 -32.46 -5.23
CA LYS A 303 18.00 -33.46 -4.98
C LYS A 303 19.28 -33.12 -5.75
#